data_AF-A0A935PKY9-F1
#
_entry.id   AF-A0A935PKY9-F1
#
_cell.length_a   1.000
_cell.length_b   1.000
_cell.length_c   1.000
_cell.angle_alpha   90.00
_cell.angle_beta   90.00
_cell.angle_gamma   90.00
#
_symmetry.space_group_name_H-M   'P 1'
#
loop_
_entity.id
_entity.type
_entity.pdbx_description
1 polymer ?
#
loop_
_entity_poly.entity_id
_entity_poly.type
_entity_poly.pdbx_seq_one_letter_code
_entity_poly.pdbx_strand_id
1 'polypeptide(L)'
;MPLALGLADRLRAEGRIVFGPVAAAAQIESSKAFSKDVMFAAGVPTAASATFNDLAAALAYVDAHAEPLVVKASGSPPGRARWSGTRAEARDALQATMGAHQLGAAGDVVVIEAFLEGEELSVLAVTNGREVRILPPAQDHKRIGEGDTGPNTGGMGAYTPVAIATPQAMARIEHEVLLPTLRELERRGASVRGVLYAGIMLHPDGTPNVVEFNCRLGDPETEVVLPLVRSGLTALFDAAAKGEPLPALDLHSDAAVTTVLASAGYPESSRKGDAITIPADLPEGVTVLSRRHGAAAATARSSPTAVGCSRSPPSRRHSPRRRRAERAAAEAIQFVRETVPTRHRLARGESMIDHRSSIIDSDA
;
A
#
# COMPACT_ATOMS: atom_id res chain seq x y z
N MET A 1 0.58 11.30 4.64
CA MET A 1 -0.66 10.78 5.24
C MET A 1 -1.76 11.85 5.23
N PRO A 2 -2.54 12.03 4.13
CA PRO A 2 -3.63 13.01 4.11
C PRO A 2 -4.85 12.63 4.96
N LEU A 3 -5.12 11.32 5.16
CA LEU A 3 -6.34 10.84 5.83
C LEU A 3 -6.34 11.12 7.33
N ALA A 4 -5.23 10.86 8.03
CA ALA A 4 -5.07 11.20 9.45
C ALA A 4 -5.01 12.72 9.70
N LEU A 5 -4.84 13.54 8.65
CA LEU A 5 -4.85 15.01 8.73
C LEU A 5 -6.26 15.60 8.56
N GLY A 6 -7.31 14.76 8.48
CA GLY A 6 -8.70 15.21 8.53
C GLY A 6 -9.22 15.90 7.26
N LEU A 7 -8.69 15.55 6.09
CA LEU A 7 -9.20 16.07 4.83
C LEU A 7 -10.70 15.74 4.64
N ALA A 8 -11.12 14.52 5.00
CA ALA A 8 -12.51 14.10 4.87
C ALA A 8 -13.44 14.88 5.81
N ASP A 9 -13.00 15.13 7.06
CA ASP A 9 -13.73 15.95 8.03
C ASP A 9 -13.98 17.36 7.50
N ARG A 10 -12.93 18.01 6.98
CA ARG A 10 -13.01 19.36 6.42
C ARG A 10 -13.97 19.43 5.23
N LEU A 11 -13.84 18.52 4.27
CA LEU A 11 -14.70 18.48 3.09
C LEU A 11 -16.17 18.19 3.46
N ARG A 12 -16.42 17.31 4.43
CA ARG A 12 -17.79 17.05 4.93
C ARG A 12 -18.39 18.26 5.65
N ALA A 13 -17.58 19.00 6.43
CA ALA A 13 -18.03 20.24 7.07
C ALA A 13 -18.42 21.32 6.05
N GLU A 14 -17.85 21.28 4.84
CA GLU A 14 -18.23 22.11 3.70
C GLU A 14 -19.43 21.55 2.89
N GLY A 15 -20.09 20.50 3.38
CA GLY A 15 -21.25 19.88 2.73
C GLY A 15 -20.89 18.98 1.53
N ARG A 16 -19.63 18.58 1.37
CA ARG A 16 -19.21 17.65 0.31
C ARG A 16 -19.45 16.20 0.71
N ILE A 17 -19.87 15.40 -0.26
CA ILE A 17 -19.93 13.94 -0.13
C ILE A 17 -18.50 13.39 -0.28
N VAL A 18 -18.02 12.64 0.70
CA VAL A 18 -16.64 12.15 0.76
C VAL A 18 -16.59 10.67 1.06
N PHE A 19 -15.93 9.93 0.17
CA PHE A 19 -15.52 8.55 0.40
C PHE A 19 -14.13 8.52 1.05
N GLY A 20 -14.05 8.22 2.34
CA GLY A 20 -12.81 8.21 3.11
C GLY A 20 -13.04 8.34 4.62
N PRO A 21 -12.17 7.77 5.46
CA PRO A 21 -12.31 7.83 6.91
C PRO A 21 -12.22 9.27 7.43
N VAL A 22 -12.88 9.56 8.55
CA VAL A 22 -12.56 10.74 9.37
C VAL A 22 -11.18 10.58 10.02
N ALA A 23 -10.56 11.68 10.45
CA ALA A 23 -9.24 11.65 11.10
C ALA A 23 -9.19 10.70 12.31
N ALA A 24 -10.25 10.71 13.14
CA ALA A 24 -10.37 9.82 14.29
C ALA A 24 -10.36 8.34 13.89
N ALA A 25 -11.02 8.00 12.78
CA ALA A 25 -11.09 6.63 12.26
C ALA A 25 -9.77 6.20 11.60
N ALA A 26 -9.10 7.12 10.88
CA ALA A 26 -7.83 6.85 10.21
C ALA A 26 -6.69 6.47 11.18
N GLN A 27 -6.87 6.69 12.49
CA GLN A 27 -5.94 6.22 13.53
C GLN A 27 -5.78 4.70 13.56
N ILE A 28 -6.79 3.92 13.12
CA ILE A 28 -6.68 2.45 13.03
C ILE A 28 -5.57 2.01 12.07
N GLU A 29 -5.23 2.85 11.09
CA GLU A 29 -4.08 2.66 10.19
C GLU A 29 -2.82 3.34 10.75
N SER A 30 -2.92 4.62 11.16
CA SER A 30 -1.75 5.43 11.47
C SER A 30 -1.14 5.17 12.85
N SER A 31 -1.89 4.56 13.77
CA SER A 31 -1.42 4.25 15.14
C SER A 31 -1.61 2.77 15.42
N LYS A 32 -0.51 2.02 15.48
CA LYS A 32 -0.54 0.58 15.77
C LYS A 32 -1.07 0.31 17.19
N ALA A 33 -0.76 1.19 18.13
CA ALA A 33 -1.29 1.13 19.49
C ALA A 33 -2.82 1.30 19.51
N PHE A 34 -3.35 2.31 18.80
CA PHE A 34 -4.81 2.51 18.68
C PHE A 34 -5.47 1.30 18.00
N SER A 35 -4.85 0.77 16.94
CA SER A 35 -5.32 -0.42 16.23
C SER A 35 -5.46 -1.63 17.16
N LYS A 36 -4.43 -1.91 17.97
CA LYS A 36 -4.45 -2.99 18.97
C LYS A 36 -5.49 -2.77 20.06
N ASP A 37 -5.60 -1.56 20.59
CA ASP A 37 -6.60 -1.24 21.61
C ASP A 37 -8.03 -1.41 21.10
N VAL A 38 -8.33 -1.00 19.86
CA VAL A 38 -9.62 -1.27 19.22
C VAL A 38 -9.85 -2.78 19.08
N MET A 39 -8.87 -3.54 18.59
CA MET A 39 -9.00 -4.98 18.41
C MET A 39 -9.27 -5.70 19.73
N PHE A 40 -8.52 -5.38 20.79
CA PHE A 40 -8.71 -5.98 22.11
C PHE A 40 -10.08 -5.62 22.71
N ALA A 41 -10.50 -4.37 22.62
CA ALA A 41 -11.81 -3.95 23.11
C ALA A 41 -12.97 -4.60 22.33
N ALA A 42 -12.78 -4.85 21.04
CA ALA A 42 -13.78 -5.47 20.17
C ALA A 42 -13.76 -7.02 20.21
N GLY A 43 -12.78 -7.64 20.89
CA GLY A 43 -12.58 -9.09 20.87
C GLY A 43 -12.14 -9.64 19.51
N VAL A 44 -11.49 -8.81 18.68
CA VAL A 44 -11.00 -9.19 17.34
C VAL A 44 -9.74 -10.04 17.48
N PRO A 45 -9.67 -11.22 16.84
CA PRO A 45 -8.47 -12.06 16.85
C PRO A 45 -7.27 -11.32 16.27
N THR A 46 -6.18 -11.22 17.04
CA THR A 46 -4.92 -10.61 16.62
C THR A 46 -3.78 -11.16 17.49
N ALA A 47 -2.54 -10.93 17.08
CA ALA A 47 -1.37 -11.30 17.88
C ALA A 47 -1.45 -10.67 19.28
N ALA A 48 -1.17 -11.50 20.30
CA ALA A 48 -0.89 -11.02 21.64
C ALA A 48 0.19 -9.95 21.56
N SER A 49 -0.04 -8.81 22.21
CA SER A 49 0.85 -7.66 22.07
C SER A 49 0.82 -6.75 23.27
N ALA A 50 1.90 -5.99 23.44
CA ALA A 50 2.00 -4.92 24.41
C ALA A 50 2.63 -3.69 23.77
N THR A 51 2.25 -2.51 24.28
CA THR A 51 2.72 -1.22 23.78
C THR A 51 3.64 -0.58 24.81
N PHE A 52 4.76 -0.02 24.35
CA PHE A 52 5.79 0.57 25.21
C PHE A 52 6.20 1.94 24.70
N ASN A 53 6.47 2.84 25.64
CA ASN A 53 7.12 4.13 25.42
C ASN A 53 8.45 4.28 26.18
N ASP A 54 8.86 3.21 26.88
CA ASP A 54 10.12 3.12 27.59
C ASP A 54 10.91 1.91 27.08
N LEU A 55 12.17 2.15 26.72
CA LEU A 55 13.03 1.12 26.14
C LEU A 55 13.33 0.02 27.17
N ALA A 56 13.52 0.35 28.44
CA ALA A 56 13.84 -0.65 29.46
C ALA A 56 12.66 -1.62 29.68
N ALA A 57 11.44 -1.10 29.77
CA ALA A 57 10.22 -1.91 29.85
C ALA A 57 10.02 -2.77 28.59
N ALA A 58 10.28 -2.22 27.40
CA ALA A 58 10.19 -2.96 26.15
C ALA A 58 11.19 -4.14 26.10
N LEU A 59 12.43 -3.92 26.53
CA LEU A 59 13.46 -4.96 26.61
C LEU A 59 13.09 -6.04 27.64
N ALA A 60 12.59 -5.64 28.81
CA ALA A 60 12.11 -6.57 29.83
C ALA A 60 10.94 -7.44 29.32
N TYR A 61 10.04 -6.88 28.52
CA TYR A 61 8.97 -7.64 27.87
C TYR A 61 9.54 -8.68 26.90
N VAL A 62 10.51 -8.32 26.05
CA VAL A 62 11.19 -9.29 25.15
C VAL A 62 11.80 -10.45 25.94
N ASP A 63 12.40 -10.17 27.10
CA ASP A 63 13.04 -11.18 27.94
C ASP A 63 12.03 -12.18 28.53
N ALA A 64 10.84 -11.70 28.89
CA ALA A 64 9.80 -12.48 29.53
C ALA A 64 8.90 -13.28 28.55
N HIS A 65 9.01 -13.04 27.23
CA HIS A 65 8.11 -13.65 26.24
C HIS A 65 8.83 -14.68 25.35
N ALA A 66 8.01 -15.55 24.74
CA ALA A 66 8.48 -16.59 23.82
C ALA A 66 8.86 -16.00 22.45
N GLU A 67 9.90 -16.57 21.85
CA GLU A 67 10.30 -16.29 20.47
C GLU A 67 9.45 -17.11 19.49
N PRO A 68 9.27 -16.66 18.24
CA PRO A 68 9.73 -15.39 17.69
C PRO A 68 8.79 -14.21 18.01
N LEU A 69 9.33 -12.99 17.96
CA LEU A 69 8.62 -11.74 18.24
C LEU A 69 8.63 -10.81 17.03
N VAL A 70 7.67 -9.89 16.98
CA VAL A 70 7.58 -8.87 15.95
C VAL A 70 7.61 -7.49 16.61
N VAL A 71 8.55 -6.65 16.20
CA VAL A 71 8.68 -5.27 16.69
C VAL A 71 8.12 -4.31 15.64
N LYS A 72 7.12 -3.51 16.03
CA LYS A 72 6.48 -2.52 15.16
C LYS A 72 6.53 -1.12 15.80
N ALA A 73 7.06 -0.14 15.06
CA ALA A 73 7.00 1.26 15.48
C ALA A 73 5.60 1.85 15.19
N SER A 74 5.00 2.55 16.15
CA SER A 74 3.71 3.22 15.98
C SER A 74 3.87 4.52 15.19
N GLY A 75 3.04 4.76 14.17
CA GLY A 75 3.21 5.92 13.28
C GLY A 75 4.17 5.71 12.11
N SER A 76 4.84 4.56 12.04
CA SER A 76 5.62 4.16 10.87
C SER A 76 4.70 3.78 9.69
N PRO A 77 5.09 4.04 8.44
CA PRO A 77 4.36 3.55 7.26
C PRO A 77 4.09 2.04 7.34
N PRO A 78 2.94 1.56 6.81
CA PRO A 78 2.64 0.13 6.72
C PRO A 78 3.77 -0.67 6.06
N GLY A 79 3.91 -1.95 6.44
CA GLY A 79 4.94 -2.85 5.90
C GLY A 79 6.36 -2.71 6.48
N ARG A 80 6.59 -1.79 7.44
CA ARG A 80 7.89 -1.62 8.13
C ARG A 80 8.03 -2.40 9.44
N ALA A 81 7.22 -3.43 9.65
CA ALA A 81 7.40 -4.34 10.78
C ALA A 81 8.72 -5.13 10.62
N ARG A 82 9.48 -5.26 11.70
CA ARG A 82 10.65 -6.15 11.73
C ARG A 82 10.27 -7.44 12.43
N TRP A 83 10.32 -8.54 11.67
CA TRP A 83 10.31 -9.88 12.26
C TRP A 83 11.66 -10.11 12.92
N SER A 84 11.63 -10.59 14.16
CA SER A 84 12.81 -10.93 14.94
C SER A 84 12.69 -12.39 15.35
N GLY A 85 13.44 -13.24 14.67
CA GLY A 85 13.47 -14.68 14.91
C GLY A 85 14.04 -15.02 16.29
N THR A 86 14.84 -14.12 16.86
CA THR A 86 15.45 -14.28 18.19
C THR A 86 15.22 -13.04 19.06
N ARG A 87 15.32 -13.18 20.39
CA ARG A 87 15.31 -12.06 21.33
C ARG A 87 16.45 -11.09 21.04
N ALA A 88 17.62 -11.56 20.62
CA ALA A 88 18.74 -10.69 20.27
C ALA A 88 18.35 -9.73 19.14
N GLU A 89 17.78 -10.26 18.06
CA GLU A 89 17.27 -9.45 16.95
C GLU A 89 16.16 -8.50 17.37
N ALA A 90 15.28 -8.93 18.30
CA ALA A 90 14.22 -8.07 18.82
C ALA A 90 14.77 -6.90 19.65
N ARG A 91 15.79 -7.15 20.48
CA ARG A 91 16.49 -6.10 21.25
C ARG A 91 17.19 -5.13 20.33
N ASP A 92 17.89 -5.61 19.30
CA ASP A 92 18.55 -4.75 18.31
C ASP A 92 17.53 -3.89 17.56
N ALA A 93 16.38 -4.47 17.18
CA ALA A 93 15.29 -3.73 16.55
C ALA A 93 14.71 -2.65 17.48
N LEU A 94 14.53 -2.93 18.77
CA LEU A 94 14.09 -1.95 19.76
C LEU A 94 15.10 -0.83 19.96
N GLN A 95 16.39 -1.16 20.08
CA GLN A 95 17.46 -0.16 20.20
C GLN A 95 17.54 0.73 18.97
N ALA A 96 17.44 0.17 17.75
CA ALA A 96 17.45 0.95 16.52
C ALA A 96 16.21 1.86 16.40
N THR A 97 15.07 1.42 16.94
CA THR A 97 13.79 2.14 16.86
C THR A 97 13.69 3.25 17.91
N MET A 98 14.02 2.95 19.17
CA MET A 98 13.80 3.83 20.33
C MET A 98 15.10 4.51 20.82
N GLY A 99 16.25 3.84 20.74
CA GLY A 99 17.46 4.25 21.45
C GLY A 99 18.14 5.54 20.96
N ALA A 100 17.86 5.98 19.73
CA ALA A 100 18.47 7.18 19.15
C ALA A 100 17.44 8.20 18.62
N HIS A 101 16.14 8.03 18.94
CA HIS A 101 15.02 8.81 18.38
C HIS A 101 15.12 9.02 16.85
N GLN A 102 15.73 8.09 16.11
CA GLN A 102 16.02 8.24 14.67
C GLN A 102 14.75 8.37 13.82
N LEU A 103 13.60 7.96 14.36
CA LEU A 103 12.27 8.06 13.73
C LEU A 103 11.45 9.27 14.22
N GLY A 104 12.02 10.14 15.04
CA GLY A 104 11.30 11.24 15.70
C GLY A 104 10.15 10.73 16.57
N ALA A 105 9.04 11.48 16.65
CA ALA A 105 7.86 11.10 17.44
C ALA A 105 7.22 9.75 17.02
N ALA A 106 7.53 9.23 15.82
CA ALA A 106 7.08 7.90 15.36
C ALA A 106 7.92 6.74 15.92
N GLY A 107 9.01 7.01 16.64
CA GLY A 107 9.81 6.01 17.36
C GLY A 107 9.52 5.95 18.86
N ASP A 108 8.74 6.88 19.40
CA ASP A 108 8.50 7.00 20.84
C ASP A 108 7.56 5.92 21.39
N VAL A 109 6.79 5.27 20.51
CA VAL A 109 5.87 4.19 20.89
C VAL A 109 6.11 2.98 19.99
N VAL A 110 6.38 1.84 20.62
CA VAL A 110 6.54 0.55 19.95
C VAL A 110 5.48 -0.44 20.40
N VAL A 111 5.03 -1.29 19.48
CA VAL A 111 4.18 -2.44 19.75
C VAL A 111 5.02 -3.69 19.53
N ILE A 112 5.10 -4.54 20.55
CA ILE A 112 5.75 -5.84 20.48
C ILE A 112 4.66 -6.90 20.41
N GLU A 113 4.70 -7.73 19.39
CA GLU A 113 3.69 -8.75 19.11
C GLU A 113 4.28 -10.15 19.11
N ALA A 114 3.49 -11.13 19.52
CA ALA A 114 3.76 -12.53 19.22
C ALA A 114 3.74 -12.75 17.70
N PHE A 115 4.58 -13.67 17.22
CA PHE A 115 4.53 -14.10 15.84
C PHE A 115 3.21 -14.82 15.52
N LEU A 116 2.64 -14.52 14.37
CA LEU A 116 1.47 -15.22 13.84
C LEU A 116 1.90 -16.17 12.75
N GLU A 117 1.60 -17.45 12.93
CA GLU A 117 1.73 -18.47 11.89
C GLU A 117 0.47 -18.50 11.02
N GLY A 118 0.65 -18.74 9.73
CA GLY A 118 -0.45 -18.89 8.78
C GLY A 118 -0.07 -18.43 7.38
N GLU A 119 -1.10 -18.26 6.56
CA GLU A 119 -0.98 -17.70 5.21
C GLU A 119 -1.65 -16.31 5.17
N GLU A 120 -0.97 -15.35 4.53
CA GLU A 120 -1.43 -13.96 4.45
C GLU A 120 -2.60 -13.80 3.46
N LEU A 121 -3.57 -12.98 3.86
CA LEU A 121 -4.75 -12.65 3.08
C LEU A 121 -5.11 -11.16 3.23
N SER A 122 -5.21 -10.46 2.11
CA SER A 122 -5.68 -9.07 2.07
C SER A 122 -7.19 -9.04 1.84
N VAL A 123 -7.94 -8.55 2.84
CA VAL A 123 -9.41 -8.40 2.75
C VAL A 123 -9.78 -6.92 2.75
N LEU A 124 -10.29 -6.45 1.61
CA LEU A 124 -10.75 -5.08 1.43
C LEU A 124 -12.27 -5.04 1.53
N ALA A 125 -12.81 -4.17 2.35
CA ALA A 125 -14.25 -3.98 2.49
C ALA A 125 -14.64 -2.51 2.32
N VAL A 126 -15.63 -2.25 1.47
CA VAL A 126 -16.30 -0.95 1.46
C VAL A 126 -17.31 -0.90 2.59
N THR A 127 -17.35 0.21 3.33
CA THR A 127 -18.23 0.38 4.47
C THR A 127 -18.85 1.79 4.53
N ASN A 128 -20.10 1.85 4.98
CA ASN A 128 -20.79 3.09 5.38
C ASN A 128 -20.65 3.39 6.90
N GLY A 129 -19.90 2.55 7.62
CA GLY A 129 -19.67 2.62 9.06
C GLY A 129 -20.45 1.59 9.88
N ARG A 130 -21.42 0.89 9.28
CA ARG A 130 -22.30 -0.07 9.98
C ARG A 130 -22.32 -1.44 9.34
N GLU A 131 -22.27 -1.50 8.02
CA GLU A 131 -22.18 -2.73 7.26
C GLU A 131 -20.98 -2.70 6.32
N VAL A 132 -20.67 -3.86 5.74
CA VAL A 132 -19.57 -4.03 4.80
C VAL A 132 -20.04 -4.65 3.48
N ARG A 133 -19.35 -4.30 2.40
CA ARG A 133 -19.32 -5.07 1.16
C ARG A 133 -17.87 -5.46 0.93
N ILE A 134 -17.58 -6.73 1.16
CA ILE A 134 -16.24 -7.30 0.97
C ILE A 134 -15.98 -7.40 -0.53
N LEU A 135 -14.86 -6.82 -0.97
CA LEU A 135 -14.33 -6.95 -2.32
C LEU A 135 -13.64 -8.33 -2.48
N PRO A 136 -13.38 -8.79 -3.72
CA PRO A 136 -12.59 -9.99 -3.96
C PRO A 136 -11.31 -9.99 -3.10
N PRO A 137 -11.05 -11.05 -2.31
CA PRO A 137 -9.84 -11.12 -1.51
C PRO A 137 -8.63 -11.28 -2.42
N ALA A 138 -7.50 -10.75 -1.98
CA ALA A 138 -6.24 -10.81 -2.71
C ALA A 138 -5.12 -11.25 -1.79
N GLN A 139 -4.00 -11.65 -2.37
CA GLN A 139 -2.75 -11.88 -1.66
C GLN A 139 -1.65 -11.13 -2.40
N ASP A 140 -0.83 -10.40 -1.66
CA ASP A 140 0.29 -9.65 -2.19
C ASP A 140 1.63 -10.32 -1.87
N HIS A 141 2.66 -9.97 -2.62
CA HIS A 141 4.03 -10.41 -2.39
C HIS A 141 4.88 -9.21 -1.98
N LYS A 142 5.21 -9.12 -0.68
CA LYS A 142 5.91 -7.94 -0.14
C LYS A 142 7.41 -7.93 -0.40
N ARG A 143 8.04 -9.08 -0.64
CA ARG A 143 9.50 -9.19 -0.76
C ARG A 143 9.98 -8.79 -2.16
N ILE A 144 11.12 -8.12 -2.24
CA ILE A 144 11.66 -7.59 -3.49
C ILE A 144 12.13 -8.68 -4.46
N GLY A 145 12.65 -9.80 -3.94
CA GLY A 145 13.28 -10.87 -4.72
C GLY A 145 12.37 -12.08 -4.93
N GLU A 146 12.65 -12.83 -6.00
CA GLU A 146 12.01 -14.13 -6.24
C GLU A 146 12.21 -15.07 -5.04
N GLY A 147 11.21 -15.92 -4.77
CA GLY A 147 11.22 -16.83 -3.62
C GLY A 147 11.11 -16.12 -2.26
N ASP A 148 10.46 -14.96 -2.22
CA ASP A 148 10.26 -14.13 -1.04
C ASP A 148 11.57 -13.72 -0.32
N THR A 149 12.58 -13.38 -1.12
CA THR A 149 13.91 -12.98 -0.64
C THR A 149 14.11 -11.46 -0.60
N GLY A 150 15.10 -11.01 0.19
CA GLY A 150 15.46 -9.58 0.30
C GLY A 150 14.53 -8.75 1.19
N PRO A 151 14.66 -7.41 1.21
CA PRO A 151 13.85 -6.52 2.05
C PRO A 151 12.35 -6.54 1.69
N ASN A 152 11.52 -6.19 2.68
CA ASN A 152 10.10 -5.89 2.47
C ASN A 152 9.93 -4.59 1.66
N THR A 153 8.88 -4.57 0.86
CA THR A 153 8.45 -3.47 -0.01
C THR A 153 6.99 -3.11 0.28
N GLY A 154 6.43 -2.14 -0.44
CA GLY A 154 4.97 -1.92 -0.43
C GLY A 154 4.16 -3.07 -1.07
N GLY A 155 4.79 -3.93 -1.87
CA GLY A 155 4.16 -4.99 -2.66
C GLY A 155 4.79 -5.03 -4.07
N MET A 156 5.25 -6.21 -4.49
CA MET A 156 5.86 -6.47 -5.80
C MET A 156 4.90 -7.15 -6.79
N GLY A 157 3.72 -7.50 -6.31
CA GLY A 157 2.66 -8.10 -7.11
C GLY A 157 1.54 -8.56 -6.21
N ALA A 158 0.40 -8.84 -6.80
CA ALA A 158 -0.76 -9.39 -6.13
C ALA A 158 -1.55 -10.28 -7.07
N TYR A 159 -2.44 -11.10 -6.52
CA TYR A 159 -3.35 -11.91 -7.32
C TYR A 159 -4.67 -12.20 -6.59
N THR A 160 -5.68 -12.59 -7.37
CA THR A 160 -6.98 -13.06 -6.91
C THR A 160 -7.57 -14.01 -7.97
N PRO A 161 -8.39 -15.03 -7.62
CA PRO A 161 -8.80 -15.45 -6.27
C PRO A 161 -7.66 -16.11 -5.48
N VAL A 162 -7.78 -16.08 -4.16
CA VAL A 162 -6.86 -16.73 -3.22
C VAL A 162 -7.49 -18.02 -2.69
N ALA A 163 -6.75 -19.14 -2.73
CA ALA A 163 -7.31 -20.46 -2.42
C ALA A 163 -7.79 -20.60 -0.97
N ILE A 164 -7.08 -19.97 -0.02
CA ILE A 164 -7.45 -19.98 1.40
C ILE A 164 -8.69 -19.14 1.73
N ALA A 165 -9.13 -18.27 0.82
CA ALA A 165 -10.27 -17.39 1.01
C ALA A 165 -11.60 -18.11 0.74
N THR A 166 -11.82 -19.21 1.46
CA THR A 166 -13.06 -20.00 1.36
C THR A 166 -14.27 -19.19 1.85
N PRO A 167 -15.50 -19.51 1.42
CA PRO A 167 -16.70 -18.83 1.92
C PRO A 167 -16.81 -18.84 3.46
N GLN A 168 -16.37 -19.93 4.10
CA GLN A 168 -16.33 -20.04 5.56
C GLN A 168 -15.30 -19.07 6.16
N ALA A 169 -14.09 -19.00 5.62
CA ALA A 169 -13.07 -18.06 6.09
C ALA A 169 -13.53 -16.61 5.94
N MET A 170 -14.15 -16.27 4.79
CA MET A 170 -14.67 -14.92 4.56
C MET A 170 -15.82 -14.55 5.51
N ALA A 171 -16.72 -15.49 5.81
CA ALA A 171 -17.77 -15.27 6.79
C ALA A 171 -17.21 -15.04 8.21
N ARG A 172 -16.19 -15.82 8.60
CA ARG A 172 -15.50 -15.59 9.88
C ARG A 172 -14.82 -14.23 9.93
N ILE A 173 -14.13 -13.83 8.87
CA ILE A 173 -13.49 -12.49 8.79
C ILE A 173 -14.55 -11.39 8.89
N GLU A 174 -15.71 -11.53 8.24
CA GLU A 174 -16.80 -10.56 8.37
C GLU A 174 -17.29 -10.44 9.83
N HIS A 175 -17.60 -11.57 10.47
CA HIS A 175 -18.25 -11.59 11.78
C HIS A 175 -17.31 -11.43 12.99
N GLU A 176 -16.08 -11.91 12.90
CA GLU A 176 -15.09 -11.91 13.98
C GLU A 176 -14.12 -10.72 13.86
N VAL A 177 -13.95 -10.14 12.66
CA VAL A 177 -13.00 -9.04 12.42
C VAL A 177 -13.69 -7.75 12.02
N LEU A 178 -14.35 -7.72 10.86
CA LEU A 178 -14.78 -6.46 10.25
C LEU A 178 -15.93 -5.81 11.03
N LEU A 179 -17.02 -6.55 11.29
CA LEU A 179 -18.19 -5.99 11.96
C LEU A 179 -17.91 -5.59 13.43
N PRO A 180 -17.20 -6.38 14.25
CA PRO A 180 -16.82 -5.94 15.61
C PRO A 180 -15.93 -4.68 15.59
N THR A 181 -14.97 -4.60 14.67
CA THR A 181 -14.12 -3.41 14.52
C THR A 181 -14.94 -2.17 14.19
N LEU A 182 -15.90 -2.25 13.26
CA LEU A 182 -16.76 -1.12 12.91
C LEU A 182 -17.62 -0.66 14.09
N ARG A 183 -18.19 -1.60 14.86
CA ARG A 183 -18.99 -1.29 16.06
C ARG A 183 -18.16 -0.57 17.12
N GLU A 184 -16.94 -1.04 17.37
CA GLU A 184 -16.05 -0.41 18.36
C GLU A 184 -15.58 0.97 17.90
N LEU A 185 -15.29 1.14 16.61
CA LEU A 185 -14.98 2.44 16.04
C LEU A 185 -16.18 3.40 16.11
N GLU A 186 -17.40 2.95 15.83
CA GLU A 186 -18.62 3.75 16.01
C GLU A 186 -18.80 4.16 17.49
N ARG A 187 -18.61 3.23 18.44
CA ARG A 187 -18.68 3.50 19.89
C ARG A 187 -17.69 4.58 20.34
N ARG A 188 -16.51 4.65 19.69
CA ARG A 188 -15.47 5.65 19.95
C ARG A 188 -15.69 6.98 19.21
N GLY A 189 -16.78 7.14 18.46
CA GLY A 189 -17.02 8.32 17.62
C GLY A 189 -16.10 8.41 16.39
N ALA A 190 -15.53 7.28 15.97
CA ALA A 190 -14.52 7.16 14.93
C ALA A 190 -15.04 6.31 13.74
N SER A 191 -16.29 6.52 13.31
CA SER A 191 -16.90 5.73 12.23
C SER A 191 -16.14 5.84 10.90
N VAL A 192 -15.97 4.71 10.22
CA VAL A 192 -15.32 4.62 8.90
C VAL A 192 -16.37 4.70 7.80
N ARG A 193 -16.22 5.63 6.85
CA ARG A 193 -16.97 5.64 5.59
C ARG A 193 -15.97 5.58 4.45
N GLY A 194 -15.89 4.49 3.72
CA GLY A 194 -14.81 4.30 2.75
C GLY A 194 -14.38 2.85 2.68
N VAL A 195 -13.07 2.62 2.68
CA VAL A 195 -12.49 1.27 2.73
C VAL A 195 -11.96 0.98 4.12
N LEU A 196 -12.29 -0.20 4.65
CA LEU A 196 -11.55 -0.85 5.72
C LEU A 196 -10.82 -2.05 5.10
N TYR A 197 -9.51 -1.99 5.10
CA TYR A 197 -8.63 -3.06 4.67
C TYR A 197 -8.12 -3.78 5.92
N ALA A 198 -8.24 -5.10 5.94
CA ALA A 198 -7.68 -5.96 6.97
C ALA A 198 -6.63 -6.88 6.34
N GLY A 199 -5.38 -6.77 6.81
CA GLY A 199 -4.35 -7.78 6.55
C GLY A 199 -4.56 -8.91 7.55
N ILE A 200 -4.89 -10.10 7.06
CA ILE A 200 -5.19 -11.28 7.87
C ILE A 200 -4.06 -12.29 7.73
N MET A 201 -3.64 -12.87 8.84
CA MET A 201 -2.89 -14.12 8.88
C MET A 201 -3.88 -15.23 9.21
N LEU A 202 -4.23 -16.05 8.21
CA LEU A 202 -5.14 -17.16 8.39
C LEU A 202 -4.35 -18.35 8.95
N HIS A 203 -4.57 -18.65 10.22
CA HIS A 203 -3.91 -19.77 10.87
C HIS A 203 -4.45 -21.11 10.30
N PRO A 204 -3.67 -22.22 10.31
CA PRO A 204 -4.11 -23.51 9.76
C PRO A 204 -5.41 -24.08 10.37
N ASP A 205 -5.78 -23.69 11.59
CA ASP A 205 -7.08 -24.04 12.20
C ASP A 205 -8.27 -23.19 11.70
N GLY A 206 -8.01 -22.26 10.79
CA GLY A 206 -8.97 -21.34 10.18
C GLY A 206 -9.18 -20.04 10.95
N THR A 207 -8.44 -19.77 12.04
CA THR A 207 -8.57 -18.52 12.81
C THR A 207 -8.01 -17.32 12.04
N PRO A 208 -8.82 -16.27 11.76
CA PRO A 208 -8.36 -15.11 11.00
C PRO A 208 -7.74 -14.05 11.91
N ASN A 209 -6.43 -14.15 12.16
CA ASN A 209 -5.73 -13.18 13.01
C ASN A 209 -5.41 -11.91 12.23
N VAL A 210 -5.82 -10.75 12.74
CA VAL A 210 -5.48 -9.47 12.12
C VAL A 210 -4.01 -9.12 12.37
N VAL A 211 -3.27 -8.85 11.29
CA VAL A 211 -1.90 -8.34 11.31
C VAL A 211 -1.89 -6.81 11.40
N GLU A 212 -2.75 -6.17 10.60
CA GLU A 212 -2.95 -4.72 10.60
C GLU A 212 -4.24 -4.31 9.87
N PHE A 213 -4.72 -3.09 10.18
CA PHE A 213 -5.74 -2.40 9.41
C PHE A 213 -5.15 -1.26 8.58
N ASN A 214 -5.82 -0.99 7.45
CA ASN A 214 -5.61 0.17 6.59
C ASN A 214 -7.00 0.79 6.27
N CYS A 215 -7.07 2.08 5.96
CA CYS A 215 -8.33 2.80 5.68
C CYS A 215 -8.45 3.33 4.25
N ARG A 216 -7.82 2.64 3.33
CA ARG A 216 -7.79 2.95 1.90
C ARG A 216 -7.65 1.64 1.12
N LEU A 217 -7.83 1.75 -0.18
CA LEU A 217 -7.49 0.66 -1.08
C LEU A 217 -5.98 0.34 -0.99
N GLY A 218 -5.65 -0.96 -1.08
CA GLY A 218 -4.27 -1.46 -1.07
C GLY A 218 -3.59 -1.30 -2.42
N ASP A 219 -2.27 -1.29 -2.44
CA ASP A 219 -1.46 -1.19 -3.65
C ASP A 219 -0.32 -2.20 -3.51
N PRO A 220 -0.26 -3.28 -4.32
CA PRO A 220 -0.94 -3.44 -5.62
C PRO A 220 -2.25 -4.26 -5.61
N GLU A 221 -2.92 -4.46 -4.47
CA GLU A 221 -4.14 -5.29 -4.44
C GLU A 221 -5.30 -4.69 -5.26
N THR A 222 -5.40 -3.35 -5.30
CA THR A 222 -6.44 -2.67 -6.10
C THR A 222 -6.41 -3.08 -7.56
N GLU A 223 -5.21 -3.21 -8.10
CA GLU A 223 -4.94 -3.50 -9.50
C GLU A 223 -5.46 -4.88 -9.88
N VAL A 224 -5.59 -5.83 -8.94
CA VAL A 224 -6.20 -7.14 -9.23
C VAL A 224 -7.65 -7.24 -8.80
N VAL A 225 -8.08 -6.47 -7.79
CA VAL A 225 -9.43 -6.52 -7.25
C VAL A 225 -10.42 -5.75 -8.12
N LEU A 226 -10.13 -4.49 -8.48
CA LEU A 226 -11.08 -3.66 -9.21
C LEU A 226 -11.40 -4.16 -10.62
N PRO A 227 -10.46 -4.75 -11.39
CA PRO A 227 -10.80 -5.31 -12.70
C PRO A 227 -11.81 -6.47 -12.64
N LEU A 228 -11.98 -7.12 -11.49
CA LEU A 228 -13.01 -8.15 -11.32
C LEU A 228 -14.41 -7.57 -11.12
N VAL A 229 -14.56 -6.26 -10.86
CA VAL A 229 -15.88 -5.63 -10.70
C VAL A 229 -16.47 -5.34 -12.08
N ARG A 230 -17.54 -6.04 -12.45
CA ARG A 230 -18.27 -5.83 -13.71
C ARG A 230 -19.10 -4.56 -13.67
N SER A 231 -19.83 -4.34 -12.58
CA SER A 231 -20.67 -3.15 -12.38
C SER A 231 -20.96 -2.88 -10.90
N GLY A 232 -21.46 -1.68 -10.60
CA GLY A 232 -21.91 -1.29 -9.25
C GLY A 232 -20.88 -0.52 -8.41
N LEU A 233 -19.61 -0.43 -8.84
CA LEU A 233 -18.54 0.19 -8.05
C LEU A 233 -18.83 1.65 -7.65
N THR A 234 -19.24 2.48 -8.60
CA THR A 234 -19.54 3.90 -8.35
C THR A 234 -20.72 4.06 -7.41
N ALA A 235 -21.79 3.28 -7.60
CA ALA A 235 -22.96 3.30 -6.73
C ALA A 235 -22.61 2.86 -5.30
N LEU A 236 -21.75 1.85 -5.17
CA LEU A 236 -21.25 1.39 -3.88
C LEU A 236 -20.45 2.48 -3.14
N PHE A 237 -19.52 3.15 -3.83
CA PHE A 237 -18.73 4.23 -3.25
C PHE A 237 -19.59 5.45 -2.87
N ASP A 238 -20.55 5.81 -3.72
CA ASP A 238 -21.47 6.92 -3.45
C ASP A 238 -22.35 6.63 -2.21
N ALA A 239 -22.95 5.43 -2.13
CA ALA A 239 -23.74 5.02 -0.97
C ALA A 239 -22.91 5.01 0.32
N ALA A 240 -21.70 4.45 0.28
CA ALA A 240 -20.79 4.45 1.42
C ALA A 240 -20.42 5.87 1.89
N ALA A 241 -20.14 6.78 0.95
CA ALA A 241 -19.80 8.17 1.24
C ALA A 241 -20.96 8.93 1.92
N LYS A 242 -22.20 8.67 1.48
CA LYS A 242 -23.42 9.24 2.04
C LYS A 242 -23.84 8.61 3.37
N GLY A 243 -23.32 7.42 3.68
CA GLY A 243 -23.75 6.65 4.86
C GLY A 243 -25.05 5.85 4.63
N GLU A 244 -25.34 5.54 3.37
CA GLU A 244 -26.55 4.84 2.91
C GLU A 244 -26.32 3.32 2.83
N PRO A 245 -27.38 2.51 2.72
CA PRO A 245 -27.26 1.06 2.51
C PRO A 245 -26.41 0.72 1.29
N LEU A 246 -25.52 -0.26 1.44
CA LEU A 246 -24.54 -0.59 0.42
C LEU A 246 -25.14 -1.50 -0.67
N PRO A 247 -25.13 -1.12 -1.96
CA PRO A 247 -25.60 -2.00 -3.03
C PRO A 247 -24.67 -3.21 -3.22
N ALA A 248 -25.20 -4.26 -3.85
CA ALA A 248 -24.38 -5.41 -4.26
C ALA A 248 -23.48 -5.04 -5.45
N LEU A 249 -22.35 -5.72 -5.57
CA LEU A 249 -21.49 -5.66 -6.75
C LEU A 249 -21.79 -6.84 -7.67
N ASP A 250 -21.72 -6.59 -8.97
CA ASP A 250 -21.64 -7.66 -9.96
C ASP A 250 -20.17 -7.94 -10.27
N LEU A 251 -19.74 -9.18 -10.07
CA LEU A 251 -18.35 -9.60 -10.15
C LEU A 251 -18.13 -10.58 -11.30
N HIS A 252 -16.98 -10.47 -11.95
CA HIS A 252 -16.43 -11.54 -12.77
C HIS A 252 -15.95 -12.67 -11.87
N SER A 253 -16.13 -13.90 -12.34
CA SER A 253 -15.52 -15.09 -11.75
C SER A 253 -14.08 -15.32 -12.22
N ASP A 254 -13.55 -14.36 -12.99
CA ASP A 254 -12.19 -14.32 -13.53
C ASP A 254 -11.13 -14.30 -12.41
N ALA A 255 -9.91 -14.68 -12.76
CA ALA A 255 -8.71 -14.44 -11.97
C ALA A 255 -7.97 -13.21 -12.51
N ALA A 256 -7.24 -12.52 -11.64
CA ALA A 256 -6.36 -11.42 -11.97
C ALA A 256 -5.01 -11.57 -11.27
N VAL A 257 -3.95 -11.13 -11.93
CA VAL A 257 -2.59 -11.08 -11.39
C VAL A 257 -1.91 -9.80 -11.85
N THR A 258 -1.14 -9.20 -10.96
CA THR A 258 -0.35 -8.01 -11.24
C THR A 258 1.09 -8.20 -10.81
N THR A 259 2.02 -7.74 -11.64
CA THR A 259 3.44 -7.63 -11.33
C THR A 259 3.85 -6.17 -11.33
N VAL A 260 4.54 -5.78 -10.27
CA VAL A 260 5.08 -4.43 -10.11
C VAL A 260 6.47 -4.35 -10.74
N LEU A 261 6.64 -3.38 -11.61
CA LEU A 261 7.92 -2.99 -12.19
C LEU A 261 8.50 -1.84 -11.37
N ALA A 262 9.43 -2.16 -10.49
CA ALA A 262 10.09 -1.18 -9.63
C ALA A 262 11.34 -0.59 -10.30
N SER A 263 11.61 0.69 -10.02
CA SER A 263 12.85 1.33 -10.46
C SER A 263 14.06 0.71 -9.74
N ALA A 264 15.16 0.60 -10.46
CA ALA A 264 16.40 0.05 -9.90
C ALA A 264 16.82 0.79 -8.61
N GLY A 265 17.20 0.01 -7.61
CA GLY A 265 17.57 0.48 -6.27
C GLY A 265 16.43 0.40 -5.24
N TYR A 266 15.18 0.17 -5.66
CA TYR A 266 14.04 -0.01 -4.75
C TYR A 266 14.21 -1.29 -3.92
N PRO A 267 13.85 -1.30 -2.62
CA PRO A 267 13.15 -0.26 -1.85
C PRO A 267 14.04 0.79 -1.16
N GLU A 268 15.36 0.61 -1.16
CA GLU A 268 16.29 1.46 -0.41
C GLU A 268 16.50 2.84 -1.06
N SER A 269 16.56 2.85 -2.38
CA SER A 269 16.67 4.04 -3.21
C SER A 269 15.71 3.91 -4.40
N SER A 270 15.58 4.92 -5.25
CA SER A 270 14.86 4.74 -6.52
C SER A 270 15.40 5.72 -7.54
N ARG A 271 15.86 5.18 -8.67
CA ARG A 271 16.24 6.00 -9.82
C ARG A 271 14.99 6.72 -10.36
N LYS A 272 15.15 7.98 -10.78
CA LYS A 272 14.09 8.81 -11.36
C LYS A 272 14.52 9.33 -12.71
N GLY A 273 13.57 9.59 -13.60
CA GLY A 273 13.80 10.23 -14.90
C GLY A 273 14.02 9.29 -16.08
N ASP A 274 14.25 7.99 -15.85
CA ASP A 274 14.34 6.97 -16.91
C ASP A 274 13.09 6.98 -17.79
N ALA A 275 13.26 6.92 -19.10
CA ALA A 275 12.16 6.75 -20.03
C ALA A 275 11.61 5.32 -19.89
N ILE A 276 10.29 5.15 -19.93
CA ILE A 276 9.61 3.85 -19.91
C ILE A 276 9.07 3.61 -21.30
N THR A 277 9.57 2.59 -21.99
CA THR A 277 9.05 2.15 -23.28
C THR A 277 8.08 1.01 -23.05
N ILE A 278 6.82 1.19 -23.45
CA ILE A 278 5.77 0.17 -23.38
C ILE A 278 5.59 -0.40 -24.80
N PRO A 279 5.59 -1.74 -24.97
CA PRO A 279 5.31 -2.37 -26.26
C PRO A 279 3.99 -1.89 -26.86
N ALA A 280 3.96 -1.66 -28.18
CA ALA A 280 2.74 -1.24 -28.88
C ALA A 280 1.66 -2.34 -28.86
N ASP A 281 2.10 -3.59 -29.02
CA ASP A 281 1.24 -4.76 -28.98
C ASP A 281 1.38 -5.47 -27.63
N LEU A 282 0.35 -5.34 -26.80
CA LEU A 282 0.23 -6.08 -25.55
C LEU A 282 -0.60 -7.35 -25.76
N PRO A 283 -0.30 -8.46 -25.06
CA PRO A 283 -1.14 -9.65 -25.10
C PRO A 283 -2.58 -9.36 -24.66
N GLU A 284 -3.54 -10.06 -25.24
CA GLU A 284 -4.96 -9.90 -24.92
C GLU A 284 -5.24 -10.08 -23.42
N GLY A 285 -5.87 -9.08 -22.80
CA GLY A 285 -6.22 -9.07 -21.38
C GLY A 285 -5.11 -8.57 -20.45
N VAL A 286 -4.01 -8.04 -20.99
CA VAL A 286 -2.97 -7.33 -20.25
C VAL A 286 -3.22 -5.82 -20.34
N THR A 287 -3.15 -5.14 -19.20
CA THR A 287 -3.24 -3.68 -19.06
C THR A 287 -1.99 -3.19 -18.32
N VAL A 288 -1.35 -2.15 -18.84
CA VAL A 288 -0.21 -1.52 -18.17
C VAL A 288 -0.68 -0.22 -17.55
N LEU A 289 -0.55 -0.12 -16.23
CA LEU A 289 -0.85 1.08 -15.46
C LEU A 289 0.47 1.78 -15.14
N SER A 290 0.62 3.02 -15.59
CA SER A 290 1.76 3.86 -15.25
C SER A 290 1.29 5.23 -14.78
N ARG A 291 2.00 5.79 -13.79
CA ARG A 291 1.67 7.11 -13.26
C ARG A 291 2.14 8.20 -14.25
N ARG A 292 1.31 8.51 -15.25
CA ARG A 292 1.35 9.78 -15.99
C ARG A 292 -0.01 10.47 -15.98
N HIS A 293 0.02 11.78 -15.76
CA HIS A 293 -1.03 12.70 -16.20
C HIS A 293 -1.09 12.66 -17.73
N GLY A 294 -2.24 12.30 -18.30
CA GLY A 294 -2.49 12.35 -19.74
C GLY A 294 -2.32 11.01 -20.44
N ALA A 295 -3.42 10.49 -20.96
CA ALA A 295 -3.44 9.35 -21.86
C ALA A 295 -2.63 9.66 -23.14
N ALA A 296 -1.93 8.64 -23.64
CA ALA A 296 -1.09 8.62 -24.84
C ALA A 296 0.35 9.18 -24.71
N ALA A 297 1.31 8.27 -24.55
CA ALA A 297 2.55 8.26 -25.34
C ALA A 297 3.35 6.98 -25.06
N ALA A 298 3.92 6.39 -26.11
CA ALA A 298 4.83 5.23 -26.13
C ALA A 298 6.15 5.42 -25.37
N THR A 299 6.29 6.53 -24.62
CA THR A 299 7.45 6.88 -23.80
C THR A 299 6.96 7.56 -22.51
N ALA A 300 6.79 6.77 -21.44
CA ALA A 300 6.60 7.32 -20.10
C ALA A 300 7.95 7.82 -19.55
N ARG A 301 7.93 8.66 -18.50
CA ARG A 301 9.13 9.14 -17.78
C ARG A 301 8.91 8.67 -16.35
N SER A 302 9.89 7.99 -15.77
CA SER A 302 9.71 7.20 -14.56
C SER A 302 9.27 8.06 -13.38
N SER A 303 8.08 7.73 -12.87
CA SER A 303 7.85 7.64 -11.43
C SER A 303 8.46 6.31 -10.94
N PRO A 304 8.75 6.14 -9.64
CA PRO A 304 9.54 5.00 -9.14
C PRO A 304 8.93 3.61 -9.39
N THR A 305 7.70 3.52 -9.90
CA THR A 305 6.95 2.26 -10.07
C THR A 305 6.07 2.33 -11.33
N ALA A 306 6.05 1.26 -12.13
CA ALA A 306 5.03 0.95 -13.13
C ALA A 306 4.37 -0.39 -12.75
N VAL A 307 3.11 -0.60 -13.11
CA VAL A 307 2.37 -1.79 -12.70
C VAL A 307 1.76 -2.46 -13.93
N GLY A 308 2.09 -3.72 -14.16
CA GLY A 308 1.45 -4.56 -15.18
C GLY A 308 0.33 -5.37 -14.53
N CYS A 309 -0.88 -5.34 -15.08
CA CYS A 309 -2.02 -6.11 -14.57
C CYS A 309 -2.63 -6.95 -15.70
N SER A 310 -3.09 -8.17 -15.41
CA SER A 310 -3.83 -9.02 -16.35
C SER A 310 -5.06 -9.67 -15.72
N ARG A 311 -6.15 -9.81 -16.49
CA ARG A 311 -7.42 -10.45 -16.08
C ARG A 311 -7.79 -11.62 -16.99
N SER A 312 -8.42 -12.69 -16.49
CA SER A 312 -8.85 -13.85 -17.31
C SER A 312 -9.95 -14.75 -16.69
N PRO A 313 -10.88 -15.34 -17.48
CA PRO A 313 -11.99 -16.17 -16.97
C PRO A 313 -11.60 -17.53 -16.36
N PRO A 314 -12.40 -18.06 -15.40
CA PRO A 314 -12.05 -19.22 -14.57
C PRO A 314 -12.20 -20.58 -15.26
N SER A 315 -12.99 -20.67 -16.33
CA SER A 315 -13.20 -21.92 -17.08
C SER A 315 -11.93 -22.42 -17.79
N ARG A 316 -10.84 -21.64 -17.76
CA ARG A 316 -9.49 -22.02 -18.17
C ARG A 316 -8.61 -22.09 -16.94
N ARG A 317 -8.67 -23.22 -16.21
CA ARG A 317 -7.76 -23.57 -15.10
C ARG A 317 -6.34 -23.04 -15.41
N HIS A 318 -5.85 -22.10 -14.61
CA HIS A 318 -4.43 -21.86 -14.38
C HIS A 318 -3.52 -22.14 -15.60
N SER A 319 -3.73 -21.50 -16.76
CA SER A 319 -2.81 -21.81 -17.87
C SER A 319 -1.45 -21.16 -17.53
N PRO A 320 -0.36 -21.92 -17.38
CA PRO A 320 0.98 -21.35 -17.18
C PRO A 320 1.33 -20.35 -18.29
N ARG A 321 0.68 -20.49 -19.46
CA ARG A 321 0.73 -19.58 -20.60
C ARG A 321 0.38 -18.13 -20.29
N ARG A 322 -0.59 -17.84 -19.41
CA ARG A 322 -1.00 -16.44 -19.13
C ARG A 322 -0.18 -15.77 -18.03
N ARG A 323 0.23 -16.50 -16.98
CA ARG A 323 1.30 -16.04 -16.07
C ARG A 323 2.58 -15.75 -16.87
N ARG A 324 2.91 -16.61 -17.84
CA ARG A 324 4.00 -16.36 -18.80
C ARG A 324 3.74 -15.16 -19.70
N ALA A 325 2.51 -14.92 -20.16
CA ALA A 325 2.19 -13.78 -21.02
C ALA A 325 2.25 -12.44 -20.27
N GLU A 326 1.78 -12.40 -19.03
CA GLU A 326 1.88 -11.22 -18.16
C GLU A 326 3.34 -10.96 -17.78
N ARG A 327 4.07 -12.00 -17.33
CA ARG A 327 5.51 -11.90 -17.06
C ARG A 327 6.28 -11.47 -18.31
N ALA A 328 5.98 -12.02 -19.49
CA ALA A 328 6.62 -11.62 -20.74
C ALA A 328 6.29 -10.17 -21.12
N ALA A 329 5.06 -9.71 -20.88
CA ALA A 329 4.69 -8.31 -21.10
C ALA A 329 5.41 -7.37 -20.11
N ALA A 330 5.55 -7.78 -18.85
CA ALA A 330 6.31 -7.06 -17.84
C ALA A 330 7.81 -7.00 -18.19
N GLU A 331 8.41 -8.13 -18.59
CA GLU A 331 9.80 -8.23 -19.04
C GLU A 331 10.07 -7.43 -20.33
N ALA A 332 9.06 -7.25 -21.18
CA ALA A 332 9.16 -6.45 -22.40
C ALA A 332 9.10 -4.93 -22.13
N ILE A 333 8.68 -4.49 -20.94
CA ILE A 333 8.69 -3.07 -20.56
C ILE A 333 10.12 -2.68 -20.17
N GLN A 334 10.68 -1.70 -20.88
CA GLN A 334 12.05 -1.27 -20.69
C GLN A 334 12.13 0.09 -20.02
N PHE A 335 13.00 0.20 -19.02
CA PHE A 335 13.45 1.48 -18.45
C PHE A 335 14.72 1.89 -19.19
N VAL A 336 14.58 2.79 -20.16
CA VAL A 336 15.68 3.27 -21.00
C VAL A 336 16.28 4.52 -20.36
N ARG A 337 17.58 4.46 -20.10
CA ARG A 337 18.36 5.61 -19.66
C ARG A 337 18.48 6.62 -20.81
N GLU A 338 17.97 7.83 -20.63
CA GLU A 338 18.41 8.94 -21.46
C GLU A 338 19.81 9.35 -20.99
N THR A 339 20.85 8.95 -21.71
CA THR A 339 22.13 9.67 -21.65
C THR A 339 21.90 11.04 -22.30
N VAL A 340 21.52 12.03 -21.50
CA VAL A 340 21.63 13.42 -21.93
C VAL A 340 23.12 13.64 -22.21
N PRO A 341 23.55 13.89 -23.47
CA PRO A 341 24.90 14.32 -23.70
C PRO A 341 25.04 15.63 -22.93
N THR A 342 26.05 15.73 -22.06
CA THR A 342 26.47 17.02 -21.51
C THR A 342 26.71 17.95 -22.69
N ARG A 343 25.69 18.74 -23.05
CA ARG A 343 25.89 19.91 -23.91
C ARG A 343 26.76 20.83 -23.08
N HIS A 344 28.06 20.78 -23.34
CA HIS A 344 28.98 21.86 -23.03
C HIS A 344 28.26 23.15 -23.39
N ARG A 345 28.01 23.98 -22.38
CA ARG A 345 27.54 25.34 -22.53
C ARG A 345 28.68 26.13 -23.19
N LEU A 346 28.82 26.00 -24.50
CA LEU A 346 29.63 26.90 -25.32
C LEU A 346 28.86 28.22 -25.40
N ALA A 347 29.12 29.10 -24.44
CA ALA A 347 28.86 30.51 -24.59
C ALA A 347 30.00 31.11 -25.44
N ARG A 348 29.66 31.56 -26.66
CA ARG A 348 30.31 32.64 -27.42
C ARG A 348 29.14 33.32 -28.15
N GLY A 349 28.74 34.55 -27.81
CA GLY A 349 29.48 35.80 -28.06
C GLY A 349 29.24 36.16 -29.53
N GLU A 350 28.77 37.33 -29.97
CA GLU A 350 28.75 38.69 -29.42
C GLU A 350 27.69 39.50 -30.20
N SER A 351 27.20 40.61 -29.65
CA SER A 351 26.83 41.76 -30.48
C SER A 351 27.57 42.99 -29.94
N MET A 352 28.65 43.36 -30.63
CA MET A 352 29.25 44.69 -30.51
C MET A 352 28.22 45.73 -30.94
N ILE A 353 27.91 46.67 -30.06
CA ILE A 353 27.36 47.97 -30.42
C ILE A 353 28.45 48.99 -30.09
N ASP A 354 29.00 49.54 -31.16
CA ASP A 354 29.98 50.61 -31.22
C ASP A 354 29.29 51.96 -30.94
N HIS A 355 29.75 52.67 -29.91
CA HIS A 355 29.43 54.07 -29.66
C HIS A 355 30.69 54.92 -29.79
N ARG A 356 30.78 55.57 -30.96
CA ARG A 356 31.52 56.79 -31.29
C ARG A 356 32.08 57.58 -30.10
N SER A 357 33.39 57.76 -30.09
CA SER A 357 34.03 58.98 -29.60
C SER A 357 34.77 59.65 -30.76
N SER A 358 34.22 60.77 -31.20
CA SER A 358 34.88 61.78 -32.02
C SER A 358 35.91 62.53 -31.16
N ILE A 359 37.15 62.64 -31.61
CA ILE A 359 38.03 63.83 -31.45
C ILE A 359 39.09 63.70 -32.56
N ILE A 360 38.93 64.51 -33.61
CA ILE A 360 40.03 65.16 -34.33
C ILE A 360 39.77 66.64 -34.01
N ASP A 361 40.61 67.21 -33.16
CA ASP A 361 40.81 68.65 -33.10
C ASP A 361 42.13 68.95 -33.82
N SER A 362 42.05 69.95 -34.67
CA SER A 362 43.13 70.59 -35.39
C SER A 362 44.16 71.19 -34.44
N ASP A 363 45.45 70.94 -34.66
CA ASP A 363 46.40 71.97 -35.09
C ASP A 363 47.87 71.53 -34.90
N ALA A 364 48.63 71.82 -35.95
CA ALA A 364 50.07 72.07 -36.05
C ALA A 364 51.09 70.97 -35.68
#